data_AF-A0A526XN08-F1
#
_entry.id   AF-A0A526XN08-F1
#
_cell.length_a   1.000
_cell.length_b   1.000
_cell.length_c   1.000
_cell.angle_alpha   90.00
_cell.angle_beta   90.00
_cell.angle_gamma   90.00
#
_symmetry.space_group_name_H-M   'P 1'
#
loop_
_entity.id
_entity.type
_entity.pdbx_description
1 polymer ?
#
loop_
_entity_poly.entity_id
_entity_poly.type
_entity_poly.pdbx_seq_one_letter_code
_entity_poly.pdbx_strand_id
1 'polypeptide(L)'
;KRQGASAVIAVAGSRAKLDLALSLGADAAVDYSTSDWPMRVREAAGGAGVDVAYDIVGGSMTAASLQALAPGGELVFAALG
;
A
#
# COMPACT_ATOMS: atom_id res chain seq x y z
N LYS A 1 -4.83 -11.69 -0.98
CA LYS A 1 -5.90 -12.39 -1.75
C LYS A 1 -6.17 -13.81 -1.29
N ARG A 2 -5.22 -14.76 -1.36
CA ARG A 2 -5.47 -16.18 -1.00
C ARG A 2 -6.00 -16.40 0.43
N GLN A 3 -5.59 -15.56 1.38
CA GLN A 3 -6.03 -15.62 2.78
C GLN A 3 -7.35 -14.87 3.06
N GLY A 4 -8.11 -14.46 2.03
CA GLY A 4 -9.43 -13.85 2.18
C GLY A 4 -9.46 -12.32 2.18
N ALA A 5 -8.33 -11.63 2.00
CA ALA A 5 -8.34 -10.18 1.79
C ALA A 5 -9.19 -9.81 0.56
N SER A 6 -10.18 -8.94 0.75
CA SER A 6 -11.11 -8.47 -0.28
C SER A 6 -10.38 -7.66 -1.36
N ALA A 7 -9.49 -6.77 -0.95
CA ALA A 7 -8.64 -5.97 -1.81
C ALA A 7 -7.16 -6.10 -1.43
N VAL A 8 -6.27 -6.04 -2.43
CA VAL A 8 -4.82 -5.90 -2.28
C VAL A 8 -4.35 -4.75 -3.16
N ILE A 9 -3.72 -3.75 -2.55
CA ILE A 9 -3.21 -2.56 -3.22
C ILE A 9 -1.68 -2.64 -3.18
N ALA A 10 -1.05 -2.59 -4.35
CA ALA A 10 0.40 -2.57 -4.47
C ALA A 10 0.94 -1.15 -4.55
N VAL A 11 2.11 -0.90 -3.96
CA VAL A 11 2.76 0.41 -3.99
C VAL A 11 4.20 0.24 -4.51
N ALA A 12 4.57 0.92 -5.60
CA ALA A 12 5.90 0.80 -6.20
C ALA A 12 6.29 2.01 -7.06
N GLY A 13 7.59 2.33 -7.14
CA GLY A 13 8.07 3.54 -7.82
C GLY A 13 8.43 3.36 -9.31
N SER A 14 7.94 2.30 -9.96
CA SER A 14 8.15 2.15 -11.41
C SER A 14 6.97 1.47 -12.07
N ARG A 15 6.68 1.91 -13.30
CA ARG A 15 5.57 1.37 -14.09
C ARG A 15 5.64 -0.14 -14.26
N ALA A 16 6.84 -0.67 -14.54
CA ALA A 16 7.05 -2.10 -14.68
C ALA A 16 6.71 -2.91 -13.41
N LYS A 17 7.02 -2.39 -12.22
CA LYS A 17 6.66 -3.05 -10.95
C LYS A 17 5.16 -2.99 -10.68
N LEU A 18 4.51 -1.88 -11.03
CA LEU A 18 3.07 -1.72 -10.88
C LEU A 18 2.30 -2.67 -11.81
N ASP A 19 2.66 -2.73 -13.09
CA ASP A 19 2.04 -3.63 -14.06
C ASP A 19 2.26 -5.11 -13.67
N LEU A 20 3.45 -5.45 -13.16
CA LEU A 20 3.72 -6.78 -12.62
C LEU A 20 2.80 -7.10 -11.43
N ALA A 21 2.65 -6.19 -10.47
CA ALA A 21 1.79 -6.43 -9.30
C ALA A 21 0.32 -6.65 -9.71
N LEU A 22 -0.19 -5.87 -10.66
CA LEU A 22 -1.52 -6.07 -11.23
C LEU A 22 -1.65 -7.45 -11.90
N SER A 23 -0.66 -7.86 -12.69
CA SER A 23 -0.66 -9.18 -13.34
C SER A 23 -0.66 -10.36 -12.34
N LEU A 24 -0.14 -10.14 -11.13
CA LEU A 24 -0.12 -11.11 -10.03
C LEU A 24 -1.41 -11.09 -9.19
N GLY A 25 -2.37 -10.21 -9.51
CA GLY A 25 -3.70 -10.16 -8.88
C GLY A 25 -3.86 -9.09 -7.81
N ALA A 26 -3.04 -8.04 -7.79
CA ALA A 26 -3.37 -6.82 -7.07
C ALA A 26 -4.60 -6.15 -7.71
N ASP A 27 -5.50 -5.61 -6.90
CA ASP A 27 -6.72 -4.94 -7.35
C ASP A 27 -6.45 -3.50 -7.78
N ALA A 28 -5.43 -2.87 -7.19
CA ALA A 28 -4.93 -1.56 -7.57
C ALA A 28 -3.42 -1.47 -7.39
N ALA A 29 -2.80 -0.52 -8.09
CA ALA A 29 -1.37 -0.25 -7.98
C ALA A 29 -1.14 1.27 -7.96
N VAL A 30 -0.35 1.74 -7.00
CA VAL A 30 -0.10 3.17 -6.74
C VAL A 30 1.39 3.46 -6.84
N ASP A 31 1.74 4.51 -7.58
CA ASP A 31 3.12 5.00 -7.68
C ASP A 31 3.49 5.82 -6.45
N TYR A 32 4.48 5.36 -5.66
CA TYR A 32 4.92 6.10 -4.46
C TYR A 32 5.75 7.35 -4.77
N SER A 33 6.17 7.56 -6.02
CA SER A 33 6.93 8.76 -6.40
C SER A 33 6.09 10.04 -6.31
N THR A 34 4.77 9.91 -6.26
CA THR A 34 3.87 11.04 -6.01
C THR A 34 3.65 11.25 -4.52
N SER A 35 3.75 12.49 -4.05
CA SER A 35 3.67 12.79 -2.61
C SER A 35 2.29 12.52 -2.00
N ASP A 36 1.26 12.42 -2.82
CA ASP A 36 -0.13 12.12 -2.45
C ASP A 36 -0.45 10.61 -2.45
N TRP A 37 0.53 9.73 -2.67
CA TRP A 37 0.31 8.29 -2.79
C TRP A 37 -0.47 7.66 -1.61
N PRO A 38 -0.29 8.07 -0.32
CA PRO A 38 -1.06 7.48 0.76
C PRO A 38 -2.56 7.75 0.61
N MET A 39 -2.93 8.94 0.13
CA MET A 39 -4.32 9.29 -0.14
C MET A 39 -4.90 8.46 -1.29
N ARG A 40 -4.11 8.23 -2.34
CA ARG A 40 -4.53 7.35 -3.45
C ARG A 40 -4.73 5.91 -3.00
N VAL A 41 -3.92 5.41 -2.07
CA VAL A 41 -4.14 4.10 -1.45
C VAL A 41 -5.46 4.08 -0.68
N ARG A 42 -5.76 5.13 0.10
CA ARG A 42 -7.06 5.23 0.81
C ARG A 42 -8.23 5.24 -0.16
N GLU A 43 -8.15 6.01 -1.24
CA GLU A 43 -9.18 6.05 -2.29
C GLU A 43 -9.39 4.67 -2.93
N ALA A 44 -8.29 3.99 -3.29
CA ALA A 44 -8.33 2.63 -3.82
C ALA A 44 -8.89 1.61 -2.81
N ALA A 45 -8.80 1.89 -1.51
CA ALA A 45 -9.39 1.10 -0.43
C ALA A 45 -10.84 1.50 -0.08
N GLY A 46 -11.51 2.32 -0.91
CA GLY A 46 -12.88 2.75 -0.66
C GLY A 46 -13.01 3.95 0.30
N GLY A 47 -11.93 4.70 0.50
CA GLY A 47 -11.89 5.98 1.22
C GLY A 47 -11.51 5.88 2.69
N ALA A 48 -11.79 4.76 3.36
CA ALA A 48 -11.44 4.57 4.76
C ALA A 48 -9.93 4.45 4.97
N GLY A 49 -9.24 3.74 4.07
CA GLY A 49 -7.85 3.31 4.23
C GLY A 49 -7.75 1.79 4.25
N VAL A 50 -6.52 1.27 4.32
CA VAL A 50 -6.28 -0.18 4.41
C VAL A 50 -6.30 -0.66 5.86
N ASP A 51 -6.83 -1.86 6.09
CA ASP A 51 -6.83 -2.48 7.42
C ASP A 51 -5.41 -2.91 7.84
N VAL A 52 -4.58 -3.31 6.88
CA VAL A 52 -3.20 -3.75 7.11
C VAL A 52 -2.29 -3.19 6.03
N ALA A 53 -1.20 -2.56 6.43
CA ALA A 53 -0.11 -2.16 5.55
C ALA A 53 1.15 -2.99 5.83
N TYR A 54 1.82 -3.44 4.77
CA TYR A 54 3.11 -4.13 4.86
C TYR A 54 4.21 -3.24 4.31
N ASP A 55 5.14 -2.82 5.17
CA ASP A 55 6.30 -2.01 4.79
C ASP A 55 7.60 -2.78 4.97
N ILE A 56 8.29 -3.02 3.85
CA ILE A 56 9.60 -3.68 3.81
C ILE A 56 10.73 -2.71 3.39
N VAL A 57 10.41 -1.41 3.24
CA VAL A 57 11.34 -0.37 2.82
C VAL A 57 11.90 0.38 4.04
N GLY A 58 11.04 0.75 4.99
CA GLY A 58 11.45 1.46 6.20
C GLY A 58 11.53 2.99 6.04
N GLY A 59 12.01 3.65 7.09
CA GLY A 59 12.27 5.10 7.10
C GLY A 59 11.04 5.95 6.82
N SER A 60 11.14 6.89 5.87
CA SER A 60 10.03 7.78 5.50
C SER A 60 8.84 7.03 4.90
N MET A 61 9.06 5.84 4.32
CA MET A 61 7.99 5.01 3.79
C MET A 61 7.08 4.48 4.89
N THR A 62 7.65 4.14 6.06
CA THR A 62 6.89 3.68 7.24
C THR A 62 5.97 4.78 7.72
N ALA A 63 6.50 6.01 7.84
CA ALA A 63 5.72 7.17 8.26
C ALA A 63 4.59 7.52 7.27
N ALA A 64 4.84 7.40 5.97
CA ALA A 64 3.82 7.62 4.94
C ALA A 64 2.77 6.49 4.90
N SER A 65 3.18 5.24 5.13
CA SER A 65 2.28 4.08 5.17
C SER A 65 1.25 4.18 6.30
N LEU A 66 1.63 4.77 7.44
CA LEU A 66 0.67 5.07 8.53
C LEU A 66 -0.48 5.96 8.07
N GLN A 67 -0.25 6.86 7.12
CA GLN A 67 -1.28 7.76 6.59
C GLN A 67 -2.27 7.05 5.66
N ALA A 68 -1.92 5.85 5.18
CA ALA A 68 -2.79 5.05 4.31
C ALA A 68 -3.73 4.11 5.11
N LEU A 69 -3.53 3.96 6.41
CA LEU A 69 -4.32 3.08 7.26
C LEU A 69 -5.73 3.60 7.50
N ALA A 70 -6.68 2.67 7.59
CA ALA A 70 -7.98 2.93 8.18
C ALA A 70 -7.87 3.13 9.71
N PRO A 71 -8.86 3.75 10.37
CA PRO A 71 -8.93 3.78 11.83
C PRO A 71 -8.86 2.37 12.42
N GLY A 72 -7.90 2.14 13.33
CA GLY A 72 -7.66 0.82 13.92
C GLY A 72 -6.85 -0.14 13.03
N GLY A 73 -6.36 0.31 11.88
CA GLY A 73 -5.50 -0.48 11.01
C GLY A 73 -4.11 -0.72 11.60
N GLU A 74 -3.44 -1.75 11.08
CA GLU A 74 -2.14 -2.20 11.56
C GLU A 74 -1.05 -1.99 10.50
N LEU A 75 0.12 -1.52 10.95
CA LEU A 75 1.33 -1.48 10.12
C LEU A 75 2.26 -2.60 10.55
N VAL A 76 2.51 -3.54 9.65
CA VAL A 76 3.56 -4.55 9.79
C VAL A 76 4.76 -4.07 9.01
N PHE A 77 5.83 -3.72 9.72
CA PHE A 77 7.08 -3.30 9.09
C PHE A 77 8.21 -4.30 9.43
N ALA A 78 9.02 -4.64 8.42
CA ALA A 78 10.11 -5.60 8.54
C ALA A 78 11.48 -5.01 8.17
N ALA A 79 11.55 -3.69 8.01
CA ALA A 79 12.79 -2.96 7.81
C ALA A 79 13.03 -2.04 9.02
N LEU A 80 14.22 -2.14 9.61
CA LEU A 80 14.72 -1.16 10.57
C LEU A 80 15.50 -0.12 9.76
N GLY A 81 14.91 1.07 9.60
CA GLY A 81 15.58 2.24 9.06
C GLY A 81 16.33 2.98 10.15
#